data_AF-A0A7K5EF48-F1
#
_entry.id   AF-A0A7K5EF48-F1
#
_cell.length_a   1.000
_cell.length_b   1.000
_cell.length_c   1.000
_cell.angle_alpha   90.00
_cell.angle_beta   90.00
_cell.angle_gamma   90.00
#
_symmetry.space_group_name_H-M   'P 1'
#
loop_
_entity.id
_entity.type
_entity.pdbx_description
1 polymer ?
#
loop_
_entity_poly.entity_id
_entity_poly.type
_entity_poly.pdbx_seq_one_letter_code
_entity_poly.pdbx_strand_id
1 'polypeptide(L)'
;AGVKGKLGRLLGIFENQDRKHRTYVYVLTVTEILEDWEDSVNIGRKREWFKVEDAIKVLQCHKPVHAEYLEKLKLSCSPTNGNSVVPPLPDNNSLYVTSAQTSGLPSTVR
;
A
#
# COMPACT_ATOMS: atom_id res chain seq x y z
N ALA A 1 -13.00 9.34 -6.71
CA ALA A 1 -14.23 8.52 -6.63
C ALA A 1 -15.46 9.32 -6.16
N GLY A 2 -15.29 10.50 -5.54
CA GLY A 2 -16.40 11.38 -5.20
C GLY A 2 -17.30 10.82 -4.09
N VAL A 3 -16.72 10.22 -3.05
CA VAL A 3 -17.47 9.65 -1.92
C VAL A 3 -16.91 10.15 -0.60
N LYS A 4 -17.77 10.26 0.41
CA LYS A 4 -17.38 10.43 1.80
C LYS A 4 -17.98 9.31 2.63
N GLY A 5 -17.37 9.03 3.77
CA GLY A 5 -17.75 7.88 4.58
C GLY A 5 -17.06 7.83 5.93
N LYS A 6 -17.44 6.83 6.70
CA LYS A 6 -16.78 6.49 7.95
C LYS A 6 -15.57 5.60 7.67
N LEU A 7 -14.39 6.08 8.01
CA LEU A 7 -13.16 5.30 7.92
C LEU A 7 -13.19 4.16 8.95
N GLY A 8 -12.91 2.96 8.49
CA GLY A 8 -12.82 1.74 9.29
C GLY A 8 -11.38 1.31 9.53
N ARG A 9 -11.19 -0.01 9.69
CA ARG A 9 -9.88 -0.61 9.98
C ARG A 9 -8.89 -0.48 8.82
N LEU A 10 -7.60 -0.51 9.16
CA LEU A 10 -6.54 -0.83 8.21
C LEU A 10 -6.69 -2.30 7.79
N LEU A 11 -6.86 -2.55 6.51
CA LEU A 11 -6.91 -3.89 5.93
C LEU A 11 -5.49 -4.48 5.78
N GLY A 12 -4.53 -3.63 5.43
CA GLY A 12 -3.13 -4.03 5.36
C GLY A 12 -2.26 -3.04 4.61
N ILE A 13 -0.97 -3.34 4.60
CA ILE A 13 0.04 -2.65 3.83
C ILE A 13 0.44 -3.59 2.70
N PHE A 14 0.32 -3.13 1.46
CA PHE A 14 0.61 -3.91 0.28
C PHE A 14 1.74 -3.27 -0.51
N GLU A 15 2.70 -4.07 -0.93
CA GLU A 15 3.86 -3.61 -1.68
C GLU A 15 3.73 -4.05 -3.14
N ASN A 16 3.76 -3.09 -4.05
CA ASN A 16 3.87 -3.35 -5.47
C ASN A 16 5.36 -3.23 -5.84
N GLN A 17 6.04 -4.38 -5.97
CA GLN A 17 7.47 -4.43 -6.23
C GLN A 17 7.84 -3.81 -7.58
N ASP A 18 7.03 -4.04 -8.62
CA ASP A 18 7.27 -3.50 -9.97
C ASP A 18 7.25 -1.98 -10.01
N ARG A 19 6.34 -1.37 -9.25
CA ARG A 19 6.17 0.09 -9.16
C ARG A 19 6.93 0.70 -7.98
N LYS A 20 7.58 -0.12 -7.13
CA LYS A 20 8.24 0.28 -5.88
C LYS A 20 7.33 1.11 -4.97
N HIS A 21 6.06 0.74 -4.88
CA HIS A 21 5.06 1.47 -4.10
C HIS A 21 4.60 0.66 -2.90
N ARG A 22 4.46 1.35 -1.77
CA ARG A 22 3.82 0.82 -0.55
C ARG A 22 2.48 1.49 -0.36
N THR A 23 1.41 0.69 -0.34
CA THR A 23 0.02 1.17 -0.28
C THR A 23 -0.63 0.73 1.02
N TYR A 24 -1.09 1.68 1.82
CA TYR A 24 -1.92 1.43 3.00
C TYR A 24 -3.37 1.35 2.56
N VAL A 25 -4.01 0.20 2.76
CA VAL A 25 -5.38 -0.03 2.33
C VAL A 25 -6.29 -0.06 3.54
N TYR A 26 -7.32 0.76 3.51
CA TYR A 26 -8.33 0.88 4.58
C TYR A 26 -9.70 0.47 4.06
N VAL A 27 -10.58 0.08 4.97
CA VAL A 27 -12.01 -0.08 4.68
C VAL A 27 -12.70 1.26 4.92
N LEU A 28 -13.47 1.74 3.94
CA LEU A 28 -14.30 2.94 4.07
C LEU A 28 -15.77 2.55 3.88
N THR A 29 -16.61 2.79 4.88
CA THR A 29 -18.06 2.65 4.73
C THR A 29 -18.61 3.96 4.17
N VAL A 30 -19.01 3.94 2.90
CA VAL A 30 -19.54 5.12 2.20
C VAL A 30 -20.87 5.56 2.83
N THR A 31 -21.00 6.86 3.12
CA THR A 31 -22.21 7.49 3.65
C THR A 31 -22.76 8.59 2.75
N GLU A 32 -21.92 9.15 1.87
CA GLU A 32 -22.29 10.22 0.94
C GLU A 32 -21.63 9.97 -0.42
N ILE A 33 -22.39 10.20 -1.49
CA ILE A 33 -21.97 10.07 -2.88
C ILE A 33 -22.16 11.44 -3.54
N LEU A 34 -21.08 12.06 -4.00
CA LEU A 34 -21.10 13.34 -4.70
C LEU A 34 -21.37 13.11 -6.18
N GLU A 35 -22.30 13.86 -6.78
CA GLU A 35 -22.63 13.76 -8.20
C GLU A 35 -21.44 14.17 -9.09
N ASP A 36 -20.91 15.36 -8.86
CA ASP A 36 -19.68 15.86 -9.48
C ASP A 36 -18.49 15.70 -8.53
N TRP A 37 -17.38 15.16 -9.04
CA TRP A 37 -16.12 15.08 -8.31
C TRP A 37 -14.93 15.36 -9.20
N GLU A 38 -13.81 15.76 -8.60
CA GLU A 38 -12.59 16.24 -9.27
C GLU A 38 -12.19 15.39 -10.49
N ASP A 39 -11.89 14.09 -10.32
CA ASP A 39 -11.54 13.22 -11.46
C ASP A 39 -12.66 13.08 -12.52
N SER A 40 -13.94 13.19 -12.15
CA SER A 40 -15.03 13.11 -13.14
C SER A 40 -15.03 14.35 -14.02
N VAL A 41 -14.96 15.52 -13.39
CA VAL A 41 -14.97 16.82 -14.07
C VAL A 41 -13.69 17.04 -14.87
N ASN A 42 -12.53 16.68 -14.32
CA ASN A 42 -11.23 16.99 -14.92
C ASN A 42 -10.82 16.01 -16.02
N ILE A 43 -11.12 14.71 -15.88
CA ILE A 43 -10.63 13.66 -16.79
C ILE A 43 -11.72 12.66 -17.22
N GLY A 44 -12.99 12.91 -16.92
CA GLY A 44 -14.10 12.03 -17.32
C GLY A 44 -14.09 10.67 -16.63
N ARG A 45 -13.46 10.55 -15.45
CA ARG A 45 -13.38 9.26 -14.73
C ARG A 45 -14.78 8.79 -14.33
N LYS A 46 -15.06 7.50 -14.56
CA LYS A 46 -16.32 6.82 -14.17
C LYS A 46 -16.16 6.03 -12.87
N ARG A 47 -17.28 5.70 -12.23
CA ARG A 47 -17.36 4.85 -11.04
C ARG A 47 -18.57 3.93 -11.13
N GLU A 48 -18.47 2.74 -10.55
CA GLU A 48 -19.53 1.74 -10.53
C GLU A 48 -19.38 0.88 -9.27
N TRP A 49 -20.51 0.41 -8.74
CA TRP A 49 -20.53 -0.53 -7.63
C TRP A 49 -20.40 -1.96 -8.15
N PHE A 50 -19.54 -2.73 -7.51
CA PHE A 50 -19.32 -4.13 -7.84
C PHE A 50 -19.56 -5.00 -6.61
N LYS A 51 -20.05 -6.23 -6.83
CA LYS A 51 -19.86 -7.31 -5.86
C LYS A 51 -18.37 -7.62 -5.76
N VAL A 52 -17.91 -8.08 -4.60
CA VAL A 52 -16.47 -8.30 -4.35
C VAL A 52 -15.89 -9.31 -5.34
N GLU A 53 -16.64 -10.38 -5.64
CA GLU A 53 -16.27 -11.42 -6.60
C GLU A 53 -16.04 -10.86 -8.01
N ASP A 54 -16.92 -9.95 -8.44
CA ASP A 54 -16.85 -9.39 -9.79
C ASP A 54 -15.77 -8.31 -9.89
N ALA A 55 -15.58 -7.53 -8.84
CA ALA A 55 -14.46 -6.58 -8.75
C ALA A 55 -13.10 -7.29 -8.85
N ILE A 56 -12.92 -8.43 -8.16
CA ILE A 56 -11.70 -9.23 -8.24
C ILE A 56 -11.43 -9.65 -9.69
N LYS A 57 -12.44 -10.22 -10.37
CA LYS A 57 -12.31 -10.66 -11.78
C LYS A 57 -11.87 -9.52 -12.70
N VAL A 58 -12.51 -8.35 -12.58
CA VAL A 58 -12.19 -7.17 -13.41
C VAL A 58 -10.77 -6.65 -13.11
N LEU A 59 -10.37 -6.63 -11.84
CA LEU A 59 -9.05 -6.13 -11.43
C LEU A 59 -7.91 -7.05 -11.86
N GLN A 60 -8.15 -8.36 -11.92
CA GLN A 60 -7.11 -9.36 -12.18
C GLN A 60 -6.32 -9.10 -13.47
N CYS A 61 -6.97 -8.59 -14.53
CA CYS A 61 -6.33 -8.39 -15.83
C CYS A 61 -5.25 -7.28 -15.83
N HIS A 62 -5.47 -6.19 -15.09
CA HIS A 62 -4.64 -4.98 -15.23
C HIS A 62 -4.20 -4.35 -13.91
N LYS A 63 -4.70 -4.85 -12.79
CA LYS A 63 -4.44 -4.37 -11.42
C LYS A 63 -4.44 -5.55 -10.43
N PRO A 64 -3.62 -6.60 -10.64
CA PRO A 64 -3.65 -7.81 -9.81
C PRO A 64 -3.40 -7.52 -8.32
N VAL A 65 -2.50 -6.59 -7.98
CA VAL A 65 -2.28 -6.16 -6.58
C VAL A 65 -3.56 -5.61 -5.94
N HIS A 66 -4.44 -4.95 -6.70
CA HIS A 66 -5.72 -4.48 -6.15
C HIS A 66 -6.73 -5.61 -5.95
N ALA A 67 -6.66 -6.68 -6.77
CA ALA A 67 -7.48 -7.87 -6.57
C ALA A 67 -7.10 -8.57 -5.25
N GLU A 68 -5.80 -8.62 -4.91
CA GLU A 68 -5.32 -9.17 -3.63
C GLU A 68 -5.88 -8.42 -2.41
N TYR A 69 -6.17 -7.12 -2.52
CA TYR A 69 -6.78 -6.35 -1.44
C TYR A 69 -8.15 -6.96 -1.09
N LEU A 70 -8.94 -7.26 -2.11
CA LEU A 70 -10.29 -7.81 -1.95
C LEU A 70 -10.28 -9.27 -1.50
N GLU A 71 -9.30 -10.07 -1.94
CA GLU A 71 -9.12 -11.43 -1.43
C GLU A 71 -8.76 -11.43 0.06
N LYS A 72 -7.86 -10.54 0.49
CA LYS A 72 -7.55 -10.37 1.91
C LYS A 72 -8.77 -9.91 2.70
N LEU A 73 -9.61 -9.04 2.13
CA LEU A 73 -10.86 -8.60 2.75
C LEU A 73 -11.78 -9.79 3.03
N LYS A 74 -11.94 -10.71 2.07
CA LYS A 74 -12.76 -11.93 2.24
C LYS A 74 -12.25 -12.83 3.35
N LEU A 75 -10.94 -13.08 3.40
CA LEU A 75 -10.32 -13.93 4.43
C LEU A 75 -10.45 -13.33 5.85
N SER A 76 -10.46 -12.00 5.94
CA SER A 76 -10.59 -11.27 7.21
C SER A 76 -12.02 -11.24 7.79
N CYS A 77 -12.99 -11.94 7.19
CA CYS A 77 -14.35 -12.07 7.72
C CYS A 77 -14.48 -13.19 8.77
N SER A 78 -13.40 -13.90 9.08
CA SER A 78 -13.32 -14.80 10.24
C SER A 78 -13.32 -13.96 11.54
N PRO A 79 -14.12 -14.28 12.58
CA PRO A 79 -14.30 -13.46 13.77
C PRO A 79 -13.13 -13.57 14.75
N THR A 80 -11.89 -13.42 14.28
CA THR A 80 -10.70 -13.45 15.14
C THR A 80 -10.12 -12.05 15.18
N ASN A 81 -10.29 -11.43 16.34
CA ASN A 81 -9.81 -10.13 16.76
C ASN A 81 -8.31 -9.96 16.46
N GLY A 82 -7.97 -9.41 15.29
CA GLY A 82 -6.62 -9.27 14.79
C GLY A 82 -6.04 -7.88 15.03
N ASN A 83 -5.71 -7.55 16.27
CA ASN A 83 -4.71 -6.52 16.53
C ASN A 83 -3.35 -7.07 16.06
N SER A 84 -3.03 -6.92 14.78
CA SER A 84 -1.66 -7.12 14.30
C SER A 84 -0.83 -5.91 14.74
N VAL A 85 -0.21 -6.09 15.91
CA VAL A 85 0.90 -5.27 16.39
C VAL A 85 1.97 -5.25 15.28
N VAL A 86 2.21 -4.06 14.74
CA VAL A 86 3.37 -3.77 13.88
C VAL A 86 4.62 -4.08 14.69
N PRO A 87 5.58 -4.90 14.20
CA PRO A 87 6.87 -5.03 14.87
C PRO A 87 7.56 -3.66 14.85
N PRO A 88 8.08 -3.15 15.99
CA PRO A 88 8.87 -1.93 15.97
C PRO A 88 10.10 -2.15 15.09
N LEU A 89 10.34 -1.23 14.15
CA LEU A 89 11.59 -1.17 13.41
C LEU A 89 12.76 -1.09 14.42
N PRO A 90 13.88 -1.79 14.20
CA PRO A 90 15.08 -1.52 14.95
C PRO A 90 15.62 -0.15 14.56
N ASP A 91 15.48 0.82 15.46
CA ASP A 91 16.30 2.02 15.50
C ASP A 91 17.75 1.56 15.65
N ASN A 92 18.57 1.75 14.61
CA ASN A 92 20.01 1.78 14.81
C ASN A 92 20.66 2.85 13.94
N ASN A 93 20.73 4.05 14.51
CA ASN A 93 21.81 4.98 14.25
C ASN A 93 23.15 4.27 14.50
N SER A 94 23.82 3.86 13.44
CA SER A 94 25.28 3.71 13.46
C SER A 94 25.84 4.50 12.31
N LEU A 95 26.21 5.74 12.65
CA LEU A 95 27.15 6.56 11.92
C LEU A 95 28.46 5.76 11.77
N TYR A 96 28.78 5.36 10.54
CA TYR A 96 30.16 5.31 10.11
C TYR A 96 30.29 6.10 8.82
N VAL A 97 30.73 7.34 9.03
CA VAL A 97 31.46 8.13 8.05
C VAL A 97 32.71 7.35 7.69
N THR A 98 32.87 6.98 6.43
CA THR A 98 34.21 6.73 5.88
C THR A 98 34.29 7.38 4.49
N SER A 99 34.83 8.59 4.50
CA SER A 99 35.39 9.27 3.34
C SER A 99 36.37 8.36 2.61
N ALA A 100 36.22 8.21 1.30
CA ALA A 100 37.21 7.59 0.44
C ALA A 100 38.50 8.41 0.47
N GLN A 101 39.57 7.84 1.03
CA GLN A 101 40.94 8.28 0.81
C GLN A 101 41.79 7.06 0.42
N THR A 102 42.16 7.06 -0.86
CA THR A 102 43.43 6.61 -1.47
C THR A 102 44.28 5.54 -0.75
N SER A 103 44.34 4.38 -1.39
CA SER A 103 45.48 3.48 -1.61
C SER A 103 46.69 3.55 -0.65
N GLY A 104 46.80 2.56 0.23
CA GLY A 104 48.07 2.18 0.86
C GLY A 104 48.72 0.98 0.16
N LEU A 105 50.02 1.06 -0.08
CA LEU A 105 50.90 -0.12 -0.09
C LEU A 105 52.26 0.25 0.55
N PRO A 106 52.74 -0.50 1.58
CA PRO A 106 54.04 -0.26 2.22
C PRO A 106 55.09 -1.33 1.86
N SER A 107 56.35 -0.92 1.70
CA SER A 107 57.63 -1.67 1.95
C SER A 107 58.79 -0.82 1.37
N THR A 108 60.03 -0.75 1.86
CA THR A 108 60.79 -1.54 2.83
C THR A 108 62.07 -0.76 3.20
N VAL A 109 62.59 -1.02 4.41
CA VAL A 109 64.01 -1.04 4.86
C VAL A 109 65.07 -0.29 4.02
N ARG A 110 65.68 0.76 4.57
CA ARG A 110 66.98 0.73 5.28
C ARG A 110 67.31 2.10 5.88
#